data_AF-D3ICN0-F1
#
_entry.id   AF-D3ICN0-F1
#
_cell.length_a   1.000
_cell.length_b   1.000
_cell.length_c   1.000
_cell.angle_alpha   90.00
_cell.angle_beta   90.00
_cell.angle_gamma   90.00
#
_symmetry.space_group_name_H-M   'P 1'
#
loop_
_entity.id
_entity.type
_entity.pdbx_description
1 polymer ?
#
loop_
_entity_poly.entity_id
_entity_poly.type
_entity_poly.pdbx_seq_one_letter_code
_entity_poly.pdbx_strand_id
1 'polypeptide(L)'
;MIHRIYFVLLLLTFPFIAKAQLGKELILNGGFEDYTILTPPDLGEDDEEDKPQRDVSNFGPYLKPNFWYFNSSLFPARTQGAHSGTYAVKLYTNGGSFFSRDNDFNPYHIDVEAGGEYRLEYWYKGKTKNPNIIVTVDWYKDKKSIKKDTRDKDKVKTFTNEWQKKTFIFKAPSGVNKAGVGIYIENDTETAESDGFILIDDISFVQTKKGTSAITLEAPANVVARPQQREMEMSWNGIAEEGVSYEIIKDGEAVGTTKETSYIVEGLEPGKSYQFSVRTIKGTEKSKPSAVVTQQTQRMNMRVEDEGRIPYLYTVREVGTCPRTLRLFYHDLAKPNAQITYKVDGVAVTPVNGRITFASKGQHILQIEIIETPERSWEIEYKLNVD
;
A
#
# COMPACT_ATOMS: atom_id res chain seq x y z
N MET A 1 36.26 -6.28 62.96
CA MET A 1 36.16 -6.33 61.48
C MET A 1 34.78 -6.84 61.12
N ILE A 2 33.90 -5.97 60.63
CA ILE A 2 32.53 -6.34 60.22
C ILE A 2 32.52 -6.28 58.68
N HIS A 3 32.37 -7.43 58.02
CA HIS A 3 32.22 -7.51 56.57
C HIS A 3 30.75 -7.26 56.22
N ARG A 4 30.46 -6.10 55.61
CA ARG A 4 29.15 -5.82 55.00
C ARG A 4 29.17 -6.32 53.56
N ILE A 5 28.43 -7.40 53.30
CA ILE A 5 28.18 -7.93 51.97
C ILE A 5 27.04 -7.09 51.37
N TYR A 6 27.34 -6.37 50.29
CA TYR A 6 26.33 -5.66 49.50
C TYR A 6 25.76 -6.62 48.45
N PHE A 7 24.51 -7.01 48.60
CA PHE A 7 23.74 -7.63 47.51
C PHE A 7 23.34 -6.53 46.52
N VAL A 8 23.97 -6.50 45.35
CA VAL A 8 23.48 -5.71 44.22
C VAL A 8 22.29 -6.46 43.62
N LEU A 9 21.09 -5.96 43.89
CA LEU A 9 19.87 -6.42 43.22
C LEU A 9 19.92 -5.90 41.77
N LEU A 10 20.31 -6.76 40.82
CA LEU A 10 20.26 -6.44 39.41
C LEU A 10 18.78 -6.39 38.99
N LEU A 11 18.19 -5.20 39.00
CA LEU A 11 16.88 -4.94 38.40
C LEU A 11 17.02 -5.12 36.88
N LEU A 12 16.69 -6.32 36.40
CA LEU A 12 16.44 -6.57 34.99
C LEU A 12 15.23 -5.73 34.57
N THR A 13 15.49 -4.54 34.04
CA THR A 13 14.49 -3.75 33.33
C THR A 13 14.12 -4.49 32.05
N PHE A 14 13.11 -5.34 32.11
CA PHE A 14 12.43 -5.76 30.90
C PHE A 14 11.79 -4.51 30.29
N PRO A 15 12.02 -4.20 29.00
CA PRO A 15 11.26 -3.14 28.35
C PRO A 15 9.78 -3.53 28.46
N PHE A 16 8.99 -2.68 29.12
CA PHE A 16 7.54 -2.76 29.08
C PHE A 16 7.11 -2.54 27.63
N ILE A 17 7.01 -3.62 26.85
CA ILE A 17 6.30 -3.58 25.58
C ILE A 17 4.84 -3.47 25.97
N ALA A 18 4.28 -2.27 25.90
CA ALA A 18 2.86 -2.03 26.11
C ALA A 18 2.09 -2.81 25.04
N LYS A 19 1.65 -4.03 25.37
CA LYS A 19 0.74 -4.80 24.52
C LYS A 19 -0.60 -4.06 24.46
N ALA A 20 -1.30 -4.16 23.33
CA ALA A 20 -2.70 -3.77 23.25
C ALA A 20 -3.46 -4.32 24.46
N GLN A 21 -4.12 -3.42 25.18
CA GLN A 21 -4.91 -3.78 26.35
C GLN A 21 -6.38 -3.66 26.01
N LEU A 22 -7.12 -4.73 26.29
CA LEU A 22 -8.55 -4.80 26.08
C LEU A 22 -9.26 -3.57 26.68
N GLY A 23 -10.02 -2.86 25.84
CA GLY A 23 -10.81 -1.70 26.23
C GLY A 23 -10.03 -0.40 26.46
N LYS A 24 -8.71 -0.36 26.24
CA LYS A 24 -7.94 0.89 26.32
C LYS A 24 -7.81 1.54 24.95
N GLU A 25 -7.83 2.88 24.96
CA GLU A 25 -7.51 3.70 23.80
C GLU A 25 -6.07 3.44 23.36
N LEU A 26 -5.88 3.25 22.05
CA LEU A 26 -4.59 2.93 21.44
C LEU A 26 -4.06 4.09 20.59
N ILE A 27 -4.91 5.03 20.16
CA ILE A 27 -4.50 6.22 19.42
C ILE A 27 -4.24 7.37 20.37
N LEU A 28 -3.10 8.04 20.16
CA LEU A 28 -2.77 9.27 20.88
C LEU A 28 -3.50 10.46 20.26
N ASN A 29 -4.01 11.35 21.12
CA ASN A 29 -4.61 12.63 20.74
C ASN A 29 -5.73 12.51 19.69
N GLY A 30 -6.59 11.49 19.82
CA GLY A 30 -7.72 11.26 18.92
C GLY A 30 -8.83 12.33 18.98
N GLY A 31 -8.96 13.01 20.13
CA GLY A 31 -9.85 14.16 20.32
C GLY A 31 -9.20 15.51 19.99
N PHE A 32 -7.99 15.51 19.40
CA PHE A 32 -7.33 16.71 18.89
C PHE A 32 -7.16 17.89 19.87
N GLU A 33 -6.84 17.62 21.13
CA GLU A 33 -6.66 18.65 22.17
C GLU A 33 -5.19 19.04 22.40
N ASP A 34 -4.25 18.22 21.93
CA ASP A 34 -2.81 18.43 22.12
C ASP A 34 -2.14 19.03 20.87
N TYR A 35 -1.47 20.18 21.05
CA TYR A 35 -0.78 20.94 20.01
C TYR A 35 0.56 21.48 20.50
N THR A 36 1.59 21.40 19.66
CA THR A 36 2.86 22.10 19.91
C THR A 36 2.69 23.58 19.59
N ILE A 37 2.70 24.43 20.62
CA ILE A 37 2.74 25.88 20.47
C ILE A 37 4.20 26.28 20.31
N LEU A 38 4.59 26.73 19.10
CA LEU A 38 5.91 27.32 18.91
C LEU A 38 5.93 28.69 19.58
N THR A 39 6.69 28.84 20.66
CA THR A 39 7.04 30.17 21.15
C THR A 39 7.87 30.85 20.06
N PRO A 40 7.51 32.06 19.60
CA PRO A 40 8.36 32.81 18.67
C PRO A 40 9.76 32.96 19.28
N PRO A 41 10.83 33.03 18.46
CA PRO A 41 12.14 33.41 18.98
C PRO A 41 12.03 34.75 19.72
N ASP A 42 12.67 34.84 20.88
CA ASP A 42 12.77 36.06 21.66
C ASP A 42 13.57 37.09 20.84
N LEU A 43 12.85 37.88 20.06
CA LEU A 43 13.37 39.08 19.46
C LEU A 43 13.39 40.09 20.60
N GLY A 44 14.53 40.19 21.28
CA GLY A 44 14.73 41.04 22.45
C GLY A 44 14.20 42.46 22.28
N GLU A 45 14.04 43.15 23.41
CA GLU A 45 13.44 44.48 23.55
C GLU A 45 14.01 45.54 22.58
N ASP A 46 13.55 45.54 21.33
CA ASP A 46 13.74 46.67 20.42
C ASP A 46 12.46 46.88 19.59
N ASP A 47 11.91 48.08 19.81
CA ASP A 47 10.91 48.84 19.07
C ASP A 47 9.44 48.33 19.09
N GLU A 48 8.66 48.99 19.96
CA GLU A 48 7.22 48.81 20.22
C GLU A 48 6.27 49.54 19.26
N GLU A 49 6.74 50.14 18.17
CA GLU A 49 5.86 50.87 17.24
C GLU A 49 5.81 50.16 15.88
N ASP A 50 4.61 49.75 15.46
CA ASP A 50 4.26 49.06 14.19
C ASP A 50 4.41 47.53 14.07
N LYS A 51 4.07 46.77 15.12
CA LYS A 51 3.69 45.35 14.94
C LYS A 51 2.16 45.21 14.88
N PRO A 52 1.57 44.52 13.87
CA PRO A 52 0.15 44.23 13.85
C PRO A 52 -0.23 43.53 15.15
N GLN A 53 -1.33 43.97 15.77
CA GLN A 53 -1.82 43.48 17.06
C GLN A 53 -1.80 41.94 17.06
N ARG A 54 -0.82 41.35 17.76
CA ARG A 54 -0.64 39.90 17.77
C ARG A 54 -1.90 39.28 18.37
N ASP A 55 -2.42 38.26 17.70
CA ASP A 55 -3.49 37.42 18.23
C ASP A 55 -2.99 36.72 19.50
N VAL A 56 -3.31 37.33 20.65
CA VAL A 56 -2.94 36.87 22.00
C VAL A 56 -3.74 35.65 22.45
N SER A 57 -4.66 35.14 21.63
CA SER A 57 -5.49 33.98 22.00
C SER A 57 -4.75 32.64 21.96
N ASN A 58 -3.50 32.59 21.46
CA ASN A 58 -2.77 31.34 21.19
C ASN A 58 -3.58 30.34 20.32
N PHE A 59 -4.65 30.78 19.64
CA PHE A 59 -5.59 29.91 18.95
C PHE A 59 -5.06 29.35 17.62
N GLY A 60 -4.09 29.99 16.96
CA GLY A 60 -3.35 29.43 15.82
C GLY A 60 -4.15 28.45 14.94
N PRO A 61 -5.07 28.91 14.08
CA PRO A 61 -6.01 28.04 13.35
C PRO A 61 -5.34 27.05 12.39
N TYR A 62 -4.06 27.25 12.07
CA TYR A 62 -3.27 26.38 11.20
C TYR A 62 -2.34 25.43 11.98
N LEU A 63 -2.42 25.42 13.32
CA LEU A 63 -1.70 24.44 14.13
C LEU A 63 -2.26 23.04 13.85
N LYS A 64 -1.35 22.09 13.69
CA LYS A 64 -1.69 20.67 13.48
C LYS A 64 -1.63 19.94 14.82
N PRO A 65 -2.60 19.06 15.12
CA PRO A 65 -2.59 18.33 16.38
C PRO A 65 -1.38 17.39 16.42
N ASN A 66 -0.76 17.29 17.60
CA ASN A 66 0.33 16.35 17.85
C ASN A 66 -0.13 14.92 17.57
N PHE A 67 0.80 14.02 17.19
CA PHE A 67 0.52 12.62 16.84
C PHE A 67 -0.32 12.39 15.57
N TRP A 68 -0.61 13.44 14.81
CA TRP A 68 -1.30 13.31 13.53
C TRP A 68 -0.52 13.98 12.41
N TYR A 69 -0.58 13.36 11.24
CA TYR A 69 -0.13 13.98 10.00
C TYR A 69 -1.34 14.23 9.11
N PHE A 70 -1.41 15.43 8.53
CA PHE A 70 -2.43 15.81 7.56
C PHE A 70 -1.76 16.23 6.25
N ASN A 71 -2.25 15.66 5.14
CA ASN A 71 -1.90 16.15 3.81
C ASN A 71 -2.35 17.62 3.66
N SER A 72 -1.49 18.46 3.09
CA SER A 72 -1.77 19.87 2.87
C SER A 72 -2.95 20.13 1.93
N SER A 73 -3.26 19.20 1.02
CA SER A 73 -4.39 19.32 0.10
C SER A 73 -5.74 19.41 0.81
N LEU A 74 -5.84 18.88 2.04
CA LEU A 74 -7.05 18.95 2.85
C LEU A 74 -7.27 20.32 3.50
N PHE A 75 -6.29 21.23 3.43
CA PHE A 75 -6.27 22.52 4.13
C PHE A 75 -6.78 22.40 5.58
N PRO A 76 -6.12 21.55 6.41
CA PRO A 76 -6.58 21.30 7.76
C PRO A 76 -6.54 22.58 8.59
N ALA A 77 -7.62 22.83 9.33
CA ALA A 77 -7.71 23.95 10.25
C ALA A 77 -8.25 23.49 11.61
N ARG A 78 -7.67 24.00 12.69
CA ARG A 78 -8.18 23.87 14.04
C ARG A 78 -9.43 24.73 14.21
N THR A 79 -10.48 24.19 14.79
CA THR A 79 -11.73 24.92 15.09
C THR A 79 -12.13 24.73 16.55
N GLN A 80 -12.83 25.71 17.12
CA GLN A 80 -13.59 25.54 18.36
C GLN A 80 -14.98 24.97 18.05
N GLY A 81 -15.62 24.30 19.00
CA GLY A 81 -16.92 23.65 18.79
C GLY A 81 -16.83 22.15 18.45
N ALA A 82 -15.92 21.49 19.15
CA ALA A 82 -15.68 20.06 19.13
C ALA A 82 -16.91 19.22 19.55
N HIS A 83 -16.86 17.91 19.32
CA HIS A 83 -17.83 16.99 19.87
C HIS A 83 -17.57 16.79 21.37
N SER A 84 -16.31 16.59 21.73
CA SER A 84 -15.84 16.59 23.11
C SER A 84 -14.61 17.49 23.25
N GLY A 85 -14.33 18.01 24.44
CA GLY A 85 -13.22 18.95 24.62
C GLY A 85 -13.47 20.32 23.98
N THR A 86 -12.41 20.91 23.42
CA THR A 86 -12.39 22.28 22.91
C THR A 86 -12.26 22.31 21.39
N TYR A 87 -11.39 21.47 20.83
CA TYR A 87 -10.88 21.58 19.48
C TYR A 87 -11.30 20.41 18.60
N ALA A 88 -11.73 20.71 17.39
CA ALA A 88 -11.89 19.72 16.32
C ALA A 88 -11.08 20.14 15.10
N VAL A 89 -10.96 19.23 14.13
CA VAL A 89 -10.28 19.51 12.87
C VAL A 89 -11.30 19.73 11.76
N LYS A 90 -11.19 20.88 11.09
CA LYS A 90 -11.88 21.21 9.84
C LYS A 90 -11.03 20.77 8.65
N LEU A 91 -11.67 20.09 7.70
CA LEU A 91 -11.07 19.59 6.46
C LEU A 91 -11.93 20.02 5.27
N TYR A 92 -11.26 20.26 4.15
CA TYR A 92 -11.89 20.48 2.84
C TYR A 92 -11.89 19.19 2.02
N THR A 93 -12.84 19.07 1.09
CA THR A 93 -13.08 17.85 0.31
C THR A 93 -12.27 17.81 -1.00
N ASN A 94 -11.04 18.32 -0.97
CA ASN A 94 -10.17 18.46 -2.14
C ASN A 94 -9.42 17.16 -2.51
N GLY A 95 -9.62 16.08 -1.75
CA GLY A 95 -8.84 14.85 -1.89
C GLY A 95 -7.58 14.89 -1.03
N GLY A 96 -7.33 13.85 -0.24
CA GLY A 96 -6.13 13.73 0.59
C GLY A 96 -6.32 12.83 1.78
N SER A 97 -5.25 12.55 2.52
CA SER A 97 -5.30 11.70 3.72
C SER A 97 -4.74 12.39 4.95
N PHE A 98 -5.12 11.86 6.10
CA PHE A 98 -4.45 12.10 7.37
C PHE A 98 -4.37 10.78 8.15
N PHE A 99 -3.37 10.65 9.02
CA PHE A 99 -3.13 9.42 9.76
C PHE A 99 -2.46 9.69 11.10
N SER A 100 -2.67 8.74 12.01
CA SER A 100 -2.04 8.73 13.33
C SER A 100 -0.58 8.32 13.24
N ARG A 101 0.28 8.93 14.05
CA ARG A 101 1.72 8.68 14.13
C ARG A 101 2.24 8.81 15.56
N ASP A 102 3.39 8.24 15.83
CA ASP A 102 4.14 8.57 17.06
C ASP A 102 5.03 9.82 16.89
N ASN A 103 5.80 10.11 17.93
CA ASN A 103 6.74 11.23 17.98
C ASN A 103 7.83 11.14 16.89
N ASP A 104 8.25 9.93 16.52
CA ASP A 104 9.30 9.66 15.53
C ASP A 104 8.75 9.61 14.10
N PHE A 105 7.51 10.04 13.90
CA PHE A 105 6.82 10.03 12.61
C PHE A 105 6.56 8.62 12.05
N ASN A 106 6.46 7.61 12.91
CA ASN A 106 6.09 6.27 12.49
C ASN A 106 4.56 6.12 12.34
N PRO A 107 4.04 5.85 11.14
CA PRO A 107 2.59 5.70 10.91
C PRO A 107 2.02 4.35 11.38
N TYR A 108 2.85 3.34 11.67
CA TYR A 108 2.43 2.01 12.13
C TYR A 108 2.87 1.76 13.59
N HIS A 109 2.69 2.77 14.43
CA HIS A 109 3.16 2.81 15.81
C HIS A 109 2.31 1.99 16.79
N ILE A 110 1.05 1.71 16.45
CA ILE A 110 0.06 1.13 17.36
C ILE A 110 0.40 -0.34 17.62
N ASP A 111 0.65 -0.71 18.88
CA ASP A 111 0.79 -2.11 19.29
C ASP A 111 -0.56 -2.83 19.21
N VAL A 112 -0.57 -4.01 18.59
CA VAL A 112 -1.77 -4.84 18.43
C VAL A 112 -1.49 -6.31 18.73
N GLU A 113 -2.49 -7.00 19.27
CA GLU A 113 -2.55 -8.45 19.38
C GLU A 113 -3.14 -9.08 18.11
N ALA A 114 -2.40 -10.02 17.52
CA ALA A 114 -2.83 -10.83 16.38
C ALA A 114 -4.16 -11.56 16.65
N GLY A 115 -5.03 -11.62 15.65
CA GLY A 115 -6.35 -12.27 15.77
C GLY A 115 -7.37 -11.52 16.62
N GLY A 116 -6.98 -10.44 17.31
CA GLY A 116 -7.88 -9.61 18.09
C GLY A 116 -8.88 -8.84 17.24
N GLU A 117 -10.02 -8.47 17.83
CA GLU A 117 -10.99 -7.57 17.21
C GLU A 117 -10.81 -6.15 17.77
N TYR A 118 -10.87 -5.17 16.87
CA TYR A 118 -10.64 -3.77 17.16
C TYR A 118 -11.78 -2.93 16.63
N ARG A 119 -12.19 -1.94 17.41
CA ARG A 119 -13.21 -0.97 17.03
C ARG A 119 -12.54 0.35 16.71
N LEU A 120 -12.79 0.87 15.51
CA LEU A 120 -12.43 2.23 15.10
C LEU A 120 -13.70 3.08 15.08
N GLU A 121 -13.67 4.22 15.75
CA GLU A 121 -14.76 5.19 15.76
C GLU A 121 -14.23 6.58 15.43
N TYR A 122 -15.11 7.41 14.86
CA TYR A 122 -14.88 8.85 14.75
C TYR A 122 -16.21 9.58 14.78
N TRP A 123 -16.18 10.82 15.25
CA TRP A 123 -17.27 11.75 15.17
C TRP A 123 -17.07 12.72 14.00
N TYR A 124 -18.16 13.03 13.32
CA TYR A 124 -18.14 13.92 12.16
C TYR A 124 -19.41 14.78 12.09
N LYS A 125 -19.27 15.94 11.47
CA LYS A 125 -20.38 16.79 10.99
C LYS A 125 -19.89 17.63 9.81
N GLY A 126 -20.79 18.27 9.08
CA GLY A 126 -20.41 19.21 8.04
C GLY A 126 -21.37 19.26 6.86
N LYS A 127 -20.90 19.83 5.76
CA LYS A 127 -21.66 20.06 4.54
C LYS A 127 -20.93 19.40 3.39
N THR A 128 -21.32 18.17 3.04
CA THR A 128 -20.86 17.49 1.83
C THR A 128 -22.05 16.92 1.07
N LYS A 129 -21.91 16.88 -0.27
CA LYS A 129 -22.90 16.35 -1.20
C LYS A 129 -22.68 14.87 -1.47
N ASN A 130 -21.42 14.43 -1.48
CA ASN A 130 -21.08 13.04 -1.81
C ASN A 130 -20.39 12.29 -0.64
N PRO A 131 -20.62 10.97 -0.51
CA PRO A 131 -19.89 10.11 0.42
C PRO A 131 -18.39 10.12 0.13
N ASN A 132 -17.57 10.60 1.07
CA ASN A 132 -16.15 10.85 0.81
C ASN A 132 -15.17 10.46 1.94
N ILE A 133 -15.62 9.99 3.11
CA ILE A 133 -14.72 9.56 4.20
C ILE A 133 -14.44 8.06 4.11
N ILE A 134 -13.18 7.69 3.87
CA ILE A 134 -12.69 6.30 3.82
C ILE A 134 -11.73 6.08 4.99
N VAL A 135 -11.99 5.07 5.82
CA VAL A 135 -11.04 4.67 6.87
C VAL A 135 -10.17 3.50 6.42
N THR A 136 -8.94 3.47 6.93
CA THR A 136 -7.96 2.42 6.69
C THR A 136 -7.31 1.96 7.98
N VAL A 137 -7.09 0.65 8.09
CA VAL A 137 -6.21 0.04 9.11
C VAL A 137 -5.15 -0.78 8.40
N ASP A 138 -3.89 -0.38 8.56
CA ASP A 138 -2.74 -1.04 7.96
C ASP A 138 -2.07 -1.94 9.00
N TRP A 139 -2.01 -3.24 8.75
CA TRP A 139 -1.47 -4.26 9.66
C TRP A 139 -0.04 -4.66 9.29
N TYR A 140 0.80 -4.76 10.31
CA TYR A 140 2.23 -5.00 10.16
C TYR A 140 2.73 -6.14 11.06
N LYS A 141 3.70 -6.87 10.54
CA LYS A 141 4.62 -7.70 11.33
C LYS A 141 5.94 -6.94 11.43
N ASP A 142 6.17 -6.34 12.58
CA ASP A 142 7.27 -5.41 12.82
C ASP A 142 7.21 -4.25 11.81
N LYS A 143 8.12 -4.22 10.83
CA LYS A 143 8.12 -3.21 9.75
C LYS A 143 7.53 -3.71 8.43
N LYS A 144 7.20 -5.00 8.33
CA LYS A 144 6.67 -5.62 7.11
C LYS A 144 5.16 -5.41 7.03
N SER A 145 4.69 -4.76 5.96
CA SER A 145 3.25 -4.64 5.68
C SER A 145 2.67 -6.01 5.36
N ILE A 146 1.58 -6.36 6.05
CA ILE A 146 0.88 -7.64 5.89
C ILE A 146 -0.43 -7.43 5.15
N LYS A 147 -1.26 -6.49 5.59
CA LYS A 147 -2.59 -6.26 5.02
C LYS A 147 -3.01 -4.81 5.24
N LYS A 148 -3.76 -4.26 4.28
CA LYS A 148 -4.46 -2.99 4.41
C LYS A 148 -5.95 -3.25 4.35
N ASP A 149 -6.68 -2.96 5.42
CA ASP A 149 -8.14 -2.99 5.42
C ASP A 149 -8.67 -1.59 5.07
N THR A 150 -9.29 -1.45 3.90
CA THR A 150 -9.89 -0.20 3.41
C THR A 150 -11.42 -0.30 3.45
N ARG A 151 -12.09 0.76 3.92
CA ARG A 151 -13.56 0.83 4.07
C ARG A 151 -14.23 1.79 3.09
N ASP A 152 -13.85 1.70 1.82
CA ASP A 152 -14.35 2.50 0.69
C ASP A 152 -15.84 2.24 0.35
N LYS A 153 -16.35 1.05 0.67
CA LYS A 153 -17.77 0.69 0.48
C LYS A 153 -18.67 1.08 1.65
N ASP A 154 -18.08 1.43 2.78
CA ASP A 154 -18.78 1.70 4.04
C ASP A 154 -18.85 3.21 4.38
N LYS A 155 -18.63 4.08 3.37
CA LYS A 155 -18.63 5.55 3.51
C LYS A 155 -19.90 6.09 4.16
N VAL A 156 -19.75 7.19 4.89
CA VAL A 156 -20.89 7.98 5.39
C VAL A 156 -21.67 8.54 4.21
N LYS A 157 -23.00 8.40 4.24
CA LYS A 157 -23.88 8.82 3.14
C LYS A 157 -24.59 10.15 3.37
N THR A 158 -24.63 10.63 4.61
CA THR A 158 -25.41 11.80 5.00
C THR A 158 -24.60 12.64 5.95
N PHE A 159 -24.54 13.93 5.66
CA PHE A 159 -23.84 14.91 6.46
C PHE A 159 -24.83 15.95 6.94
N THR A 160 -24.75 16.28 8.22
CA THR A 160 -25.61 17.27 8.88
C THR A 160 -24.75 18.23 9.70
N ASN A 161 -25.37 19.29 10.22
CA ASN A 161 -24.70 20.22 11.14
C ASN A 161 -24.63 19.69 12.58
N GLU A 162 -25.23 18.52 12.85
CA GLU A 162 -25.15 17.84 14.14
C GLU A 162 -24.03 16.80 14.13
N TRP A 163 -23.42 16.56 15.29
CA TRP A 163 -22.38 15.53 15.43
C TRP A 163 -22.97 14.13 15.27
N GLN A 164 -22.35 13.35 14.40
CA GLN A 164 -22.73 11.98 14.10
C GLN A 164 -21.52 11.07 14.31
N LYS A 165 -21.76 9.84 14.79
CA LYS A 165 -20.70 8.85 14.99
C LYS A 165 -20.70 7.80 13.89
N LYS A 166 -19.52 7.38 13.47
CA LYS A 166 -19.32 6.19 12.62
C LYS A 166 -18.46 5.18 13.36
N THR A 167 -18.81 3.90 13.24
CA THR A 167 -18.13 2.78 13.92
C THR A 167 -17.78 1.69 12.91
N PHE A 168 -16.58 1.13 13.03
CA PHE A 168 -16.09 -0.01 12.24
C PHE A 168 -15.48 -1.05 13.17
N ILE A 169 -15.62 -2.32 12.79
CA ILE A 169 -14.95 -3.44 13.46
C ILE A 169 -13.95 -4.05 12.49
N PHE A 170 -12.72 -4.25 12.96
CA PHE A 170 -11.65 -4.89 12.23
C PHE A 170 -11.13 -6.09 13.01
N LYS A 171 -10.63 -7.10 12.29
CA LYS A 171 -9.95 -8.25 12.88
C LYS A 171 -8.48 -8.23 12.44
N ALA A 172 -7.58 -8.19 13.40
CA ALA A 172 -6.14 -8.24 13.14
C ALA A 172 -5.78 -9.60 12.50
N PRO A 173 -5.01 -9.63 11.39
CA PRO A 173 -4.53 -10.88 10.81
C PRO A 173 -3.69 -11.70 11.79
N SER A 174 -3.57 -13.00 11.56
CA SER A 174 -2.66 -13.85 12.33
C SER A 174 -1.20 -13.35 12.24
N GLY A 175 -0.47 -13.42 13.35
CA GLY A 175 0.97 -13.12 13.44
C GLY A 175 1.38 -11.64 13.50
N VAL A 176 0.49 -10.69 13.21
CA VAL A 176 0.79 -9.24 13.24
C VAL A 176 1.01 -8.71 14.67
N ASN A 177 1.73 -7.61 14.81
CA ASN A 177 1.98 -6.96 16.10
C ASN A 177 1.91 -5.42 16.07
N LYS A 178 1.83 -4.81 14.87
CA LYS A 178 1.73 -3.37 14.69
C LYS A 178 0.57 -3.00 13.77
N ALA A 179 0.00 -1.81 13.99
CA ALA A 179 -1.03 -1.23 13.14
C ALA A 179 -0.82 0.27 12.91
N GLY A 180 -1.33 0.76 11.79
CA GLY A 180 -1.51 2.18 11.51
C GLY A 180 -2.97 2.48 11.20
N VAL A 181 -3.48 3.62 11.68
CA VAL A 181 -4.84 4.09 11.39
C VAL A 181 -4.77 5.37 10.57
N GLY A 182 -5.46 5.37 9.44
CA GLY A 182 -5.53 6.49 8.52
C GLY A 182 -6.93 6.72 7.99
N ILE A 183 -7.21 7.97 7.61
CA ILE A 183 -8.46 8.41 7.00
C ILE A 183 -8.13 9.11 5.69
N TYR A 184 -8.81 8.74 4.62
CA TYR A 184 -8.74 9.36 3.31
C TYR A 184 -10.06 10.06 3.03
N ILE A 185 -9.96 11.33 2.66
CA ILE A 185 -11.08 12.11 2.14
C ILE A 185 -10.96 12.06 0.63
N GLU A 186 -11.93 11.42 -0.03
CA GLU A 186 -12.05 11.45 -1.48
C GLU A 186 -12.33 12.88 -1.96
N ASN A 187 -11.83 13.21 -3.14
CA ASN A 187 -12.14 14.47 -3.77
C ASN A 187 -13.64 14.50 -4.11
N ASP A 188 -14.32 15.54 -3.64
CA ASP A 188 -15.70 15.87 -3.97
C ASP A 188 -15.72 17.30 -4.49
N THR A 189 -15.50 17.44 -5.81
CA THR A 189 -15.38 18.73 -6.50
C THR A 189 -16.64 19.58 -6.32
N GLU A 190 -17.82 18.98 -6.41
CA GLU A 190 -19.11 19.69 -6.28
C GLU A 190 -19.29 20.30 -4.88
N THR A 191 -18.79 19.62 -3.85
CA THR A 191 -18.79 20.13 -2.48
C THR A 191 -17.72 21.20 -2.30
N ALA A 192 -16.51 20.95 -2.80
CA ALA A 192 -15.37 21.86 -2.70
C ALA A 192 -15.64 23.22 -3.33
N GLU A 193 -16.32 23.25 -4.48
CA GLU A 193 -16.75 24.48 -5.18
C GLU A 193 -17.86 25.27 -4.45
N SER A 194 -18.44 24.71 -3.38
CA SER A 194 -19.55 25.31 -2.63
C SER A 194 -19.23 25.57 -1.15
N ASP A 195 -17.94 25.77 -0.86
CA ASP A 195 -17.35 25.97 0.47
C ASP A 195 -17.70 24.85 1.47
N GLY A 196 -17.91 23.63 0.96
CA GLY A 196 -18.20 22.48 1.78
C GLY A 196 -17.00 22.03 2.62
N PHE A 197 -17.28 21.52 3.80
CA PHE A 197 -16.27 21.11 4.76
C PHE A 197 -16.76 19.94 5.60
N ILE A 198 -15.81 19.26 6.23
CA ILE A 198 -16.05 18.23 7.24
C ILE A 198 -15.35 18.67 8.51
N LEU A 199 -16.04 18.59 9.64
CA LEU A 199 -15.42 18.59 10.95
C LEU A 199 -15.30 17.15 11.42
N ILE A 200 -14.12 16.78 11.90
CA ILE A 200 -13.83 15.46 12.46
C ILE A 200 -13.29 15.66 13.88
N ASP A 201 -13.73 14.77 14.76
CA ASP A 201 -13.30 14.75 16.15
C ASP A 201 -13.37 13.33 16.74
N ASP A 202 -12.80 13.13 17.92
CA ASP A 202 -12.92 11.93 18.76
C ASP A 202 -12.66 10.62 17.99
N ILE A 203 -11.51 10.56 17.32
CA ILE A 203 -11.06 9.33 16.65
C ILE A 203 -10.53 8.34 17.70
N SER A 204 -11.16 7.19 17.81
CA SER A 204 -10.85 6.18 18.82
C SER A 204 -10.55 4.83 18.19
N PHE A 205 -9.48 4.16 18.62
CA PHE A 205 -9.16 2.80 18.20
C PHE A 205 -8.87 1.92 19.42
N VAL A 206 -9.78 0.99 19.69
CA VAL A 206 -9.74 0.17 20.91
C VAL A 206 -9.81 -1.31 20.57
N GLN A 207 -9.04 -2.12 21.29
CA GLN A 207 -9.22 -3.57 21.24
C GLN A 207 -10.51 -3.96 21.97
N THR A 208 -11.44 -4.59 21.28
CA THR A 208 -12.73 -5.03 21.85
C THR A 208 -12.76 -6.51 22.20
N LYS A 209 -11.86 -7.30 21.61
CA LYS A 209 -11.74 -8.73 21.90
C LYS A 209 -10.29 -9.17 21.75
N LYS A 210 -9.84 -9.99 22.69
CA LYS A 210 -8.52 -10.60 22.63
C LYS A 210 -8.39 -11.56 21.44
N GLY A 211 -7.18 -11.63 20.92
CA GLY A 211 -6.81 -12.62 19.92
C GLY A 211 -6.77 -14.03 20.47
N THR A 212 -6.73 -15.01 19.58
CA THR A 212 -6.47 -16.41 19.94
C THR A 212 -5.05 -16.77 19.56
N SER A 213 -4.35 -17.57 20.38
CA SER A 213 -3.00 -18.07 20.05
C SER A 213 -2.95 -19.05 18.88
N ALA A 214 -4.11 -19.46 18.34
CA ALA A 214 -4.18 -20.32 17.17
C ALA A 214 -3.76 -19.54 15.92
N ILE A 215 -2.61 -19.89 15.36
CA ILE A 215 -2.15 -19.36 14.07
C ILE A 215 -3.09 -19.94 12.99
N THR A 216 -3.79 -19.07 12.29
CA THR A 216 -4.54 -19.46 11.09
C THR A 216 -3.73 -19.07 9.86
N LEU A 217 -3.58 -19.97 8.90
CA LEU A 217 -2.90 -19.65 7.65
C LEU A 217 -3.75 -18.67 6.83
N GLU A 218 -3.31 -17.42 6.76
CA GLU A 218 -4.03 -16.34 6.10
C GLU A 218 -3.90 -16.40 4.58
N ALA A 219 -4.93 -15.90 3.88
CA ALA A 219 -4.83 -15.62 2.45
C ALA A 219 -3.90 -14.41 2.20
N PRO A 220 -3.13 -14.38 1.10
CA PRO A 220 -2.39 -13.19 0.71
C PRO A 220 -3.32 -11.99 0.49
N ALA A 221 -2.84 -10.81 0.86
CA ALA A 221 -3.58 -9.56 0.71
C ALA A 221 -2.99 -8.69 -0.41
N ASN A 222 -3.75 -7.67 -0.83
CA ASN A 222 -3.31 -6.68 -1.83
C ASN A 222 -2.79 -7.33 -3.12
N VAL A 223 -3.52 -8.32 -3.64
CA VAL A 223 -3.19 -8.93 -4.92
C VAL A 223 -3.35 -7.88 -6.02
N VAL A 224 -2.29 -7.65 -6.77
CA VAL A 224 -2.23 -6.78 -7.94
C VAL A 224 -1.90 -7.63 -9.15
N ALA A 225 -2.65 -7.43 -10.22
CA ALA A 225 -2.43 -8.08 -11.52
C ALA A 225 -2.17 -7.00 -12.56
N ARG A 226 -0.96 -6.98 -13.15
CA ARG A 226 -0.60 -6.05 -14.22
C ARG A 226 -0.59 -6.80 -15.56
N PRO A 227 -1.49 -6.44 -16.49
CA PRO A 227 -1.61 -7.16 -17.75
C PRO A 227 -0.51 -6.77 -18.73
N GLN A 228 0.03 -7.77 -19.39
CA GLN A 228 0.72 -7.66 -20.68
C GLN A 228 -0.16 -8.33 -21.75
N GLN A 229 0.33 -8.46 -22.99
CA GLN A 229 -0.45 -9.10 -24.03
C GLN A 229 -0.65 -10.61 -23.78
N ARG A 230 0.38 -11.29 -23.28
CA ARG A 230 0.34 -12.76 -23.04
C ARG A 230 0.79 -13.16 -21.65
N GLU A 231 1.19 -12.19 -20.83
CA GLU A 231 1.57 -12.41 -19.45
C GLU A 231 0.64 -11.63 -18.51
N MET A 232 0.53 -12.14 -17.29
CA MET A 232 -0.04 -11.41 -16.16
C MET A 232 1.02 -11.36 -15.06
N GLU A 233 1.55 -10.16 -14.82
CA GLU A 233 2.48 -9.92 -13.73
C GLU A 233 1.71 -9.75 -12.42
N MET A 234 1.76 -10.76 -11.57
CA MET A 234 1.09 -10.75 -10.28
C MET A 234 2.06 -10.41 -9.15
N SER A 235 1.57 -9.63 -8.19
CA SER A 235 2.26 -9.36 -6.92
C SER A 235 1.25 -9.26 -5.78
N TRP A 236 1.69 -9.54 -4.56
CA TRP A 236 0.84 -9.48 -3.37
C TRP A 236 1.67 -9.20 -2.11
N ASN A 237 0.99 -8.88 -1.01
CA ASN A 237 1.64 -8.82 0.29
C ASN A 237 1.81 -10.23 0.85
N GLY A 238 3.03 -10.55 1.29
CA GLY A 238 3.29 -11.77 2.04
C GLY A 238 2.61 -11.73 3.41
N ILE A 239 2.27 -12.90 3.94
CA ILE A 239 1.68 -13.02 5.28
C ILE A 239 2.74 -12.92 6.38
N ALA A 240 2.29 -12.85 7.64
CA ALA A 240 3.17 -12.76 8.80
C ALA A 240 3.89 -14.09 9.10
N GLU A 241 3.29 -15.22 8.72
CA GLU A 241 3.87 -16.55 8.92
C GLU A 241 5.06 -16.78 7.99
N GLU A 242 6.14 -17.34 8.53
CA GLU A 242 7.37 -17.65 7.78
C GLU A 242 7.34 -19.06 7.16
N GLY A 243 8.23 -19.28 6.19
CA GLY A 243 8.42 -20.59 5.56
C GLY A 243 7.24 -21.05 4.70
N VAL A 244 6.42 -20.11 4.23
CA VAL A 244 5.27 -20.39 3.36
C VAL A 244 5.63 -20.32 1.89
N SER A 245 4.80 -20.95 1.06
CA SER A 245 4.75 -20.72 -0.38
C SER A 245 3.36 -20.24 -0.80
N TYR A 246 3.22 -19.86 -2.05
CA TYR A 246 1.99 -19.34 -2.64
C TYR A 246 1.62 -20.16 -3.86
N GLU A 247 0.33 -20.50 -3.97
CA GLU A 247 -0.25 -21.16 -5.15
C GLU A 247 -1.10 -20.14 -5.90
N ILE A 248 -0.84 -20.01 -7.20
CA ILE A 248 -1.54 -19.09 -8.09
C ILE A 248 -2.68 -19.84 -8.75
N ILE A 249 -3.87 -19.26 -8.69
CA ILE A 249 -5.10 -19.83 -9.23
C ILE A 249 -5.59 -18.91 -10.34
N LYS A 250 -5.73 -19.44 -11.55
CA LYS A 250 -6.27 -18.75 -12.74
C LYS A 250 -7.56 -19.45 -13.16
N ASP A 251 -8.65 -18.70 -13.25
CA ASP A 251 -9.98 -19.19 -13.63
C ASP A 251 -10.46 -20.41 -12.82
N GLY A 252 -10.04 -20.51 -11.55
CA GLY A 252 -10.37 -21.61 -10.65
C GLY A 252 -9.34 -22.76 -10.62
N GLU A 253 -8.35 -22.77 -11.51
CA GLU A 253 -7.34 -23.83 -11.59
C GLU A 253 -5.95 -23.37 -11.11
N ALA A 254 -5.22 -24.24 -10.42
CA ALA A 254 -3.86 -23.94 -9.99
C ALA A 254 -2.89 -23.98 -11.18
N VAL A 255 -2.16 -22.89 -11.40
CA VAL A 255 -1.23 -22.74 -12.53
C VAL A 255 0.24 -22.71 -12.13
N GLY A 256 0.53 -22.67 -10.83
CA GLY A 256 1.90 -22.70 -10.34
C GLY A 256 2.03 -22.43 -8.85
N THR A 257 3.23 -22.64 -8.34
CA THR A 257 3.61 -22.28 -6.96
C THR A 257 4.92 -21.52 -6.94
N THR A 258 5.09 -20.66 -5.94
CA THR A 258 6.30 -19.86 -5.73
C THR A 258 6.53 -19.59 -4.25
N LYS A 259 7.78 -19.36 -3.83
CA LYS A 259 8.09 -18.84 -2.49
C LYS A 259 8.12 -17.31 -2.46
N GLU A 260 8.22 -16.68 -3.62
CA GLU A 260 8.25 -15.23 -3.77
C GLU A 260 6.84 -14.63 -3.65
N THR A 261 6.75 -13.35 -3.33
CA THR A 261 5.47 -12.62 -3.29
C THR A 261 5.07 -12.04 -4.65
N SER A 262 5.54 -12.68 -5.72
CA SER A 262 5.21 -12.35 -7.10
C SER A 262 5.30 -13.59 -7.99
N TYR A 263 4.55 -13.56 -9.09
CA TYR A 263 4.51 -14.62 -10.09
C TYR A 263 4.09 -14.04 -11.43
N ILE A 264 4.64 -14.57 -12.52
CA ILE A 264 4.20 -14.20 -13.88
C ILE A 264 3.44 -15.39 -14.44
N VAL A 265 2.15 -15.20 -14.70
CA VAL A 265 1.37 -16.20 -15.44
C VAL A 265 1.59 -15.95 -16.92
N GLU A 266 2.05 -16.96 -17.64
CA GLU A 266 2.45 -16.87 -19.05
C GLU A 266 1.45 -17.62 -19.94
N GLY A 267 1.56 -17.44 -21.27
CA GLY A 267 0.76 -18.19 -22.25
C GLY A 267 -0.71 -17.75 -22.35
N LEU A 268 -1.01 -16.50 -22.00
CA LEU A 268 -2.35 -15.93 -22.12
C LEU A 268 -2.66 -15.45 -23.54
N GLU A 269 -3.95 -15.22 -23.80
CA GLU A 269 -4.45 -14.68 -25.06
C GLU A 269 -4.61 -13.15 -24.95
N PRO A 270 -4.17 -12.37 -25.96
CA PRO A 270 -4.36 -10.93 -25.99
C PRO A 270 -5.84 -10.52 -25.97
N GLY A 271 -6.14 -9.45 -25.23
CA GLY A 271 -7.49 -8.91 -25.09
C GLY A 271 -8.50 -9.81 -24.37
N LYS A 272 -8.07 -10.85 -23.65
CA LYS A 272 -8.94 -11.76 -22.91
C LYS A 272 -8.95 -11.46 -21.42
N SER A 273 -10.14 -11.54 -20.83
CA SER A 273 -10.34 -11.39 -19.39
C SER A 273 -10.08 -12.69 -18.65
N TYR A 274 -9.32 -12.59 -17.56
CA TYR A 274 -8.97 -13.71 -16.69
C TYR A 274 -9.25 -13.34 -15.24
N GLN A 275 -9.55 -14.36 -14.42
CA GLN A 275 -9.72 -14.21 -12.97
C GLN A 275 -8.55 -14.85 -12.25
N PHE A 276 -7.93 -14.10 -11.33
CA PHE A 276 -6.80 -14.57 -10.54
C PHE A 276 -7.08 -14.49 -9.05
N SER A 277 -6.58 -15.48 -8.31
CA SER A 277 -6.45 -15.42 -6.87
C SER A 277 -5.19 -16.15 -6.43
N VAL A 278 -4.73 -15.88 -5.21
CA VAL A 278 -3.55 -16.51 -4.63
C VAL A 278 -3.94 -17.11 -3.29
N ARG A 279 -3.42 -18.29 -2.95
CA ARG A 279 -3.54 -18.83 -1.59
C ARG A 279 -2.18 -19.21 -1.04
N THR A 280 -2.05 -19.12 0.28
CA THR A 280 -0.84 -19.51 0.99
C THR A 280 -0.84 -21.02 1.22
N ILE A 281 0.34 -21.63 1.14
CA ILE A 281 0.61 -23.03 1.46
C ILE A 281 1.68 -23.11 2.54
N LYS A 282 1.45 -23.97 3.54
CA LYS A 282 2.46 -24.35 4.54
C LYS A 282 2.37 -25.85 4.81
N GLY A 283 3.35 -26.62 4.32
CA GLY A 283 3.27 -28.09 4.36
C GLY A 283 2.06 -28.59 3.56
N THR A 284 1.15 -29.30 4.22
CA THR A 284 -0.11 -29.78 3.62
C THR A 284 -1.27 -28.80 3.79
N GLU A 285 -1.11 -27.76 4.62
CA GLU A 285 -2.16 -26.78 4.87
C GLU A 285 -2.23 -25.74 3.74
N LYS A 286 -3.46 -25.35 3.40
CA LYS A 286 -3.75 -24.30 2.42
C LYS A 286 -4.73 -23.30 3.02
N SER A 287 -4.45 -22.01 2.84
CA SER A 287 -5.40 -20.97 3.21
C SER A 287 -6.61 -20.98 2.28
N LYS A 288 -7.65 -20.21 2.63
CA LYS A 288 -8.61 -19.76 1.62
C LYS A 288 -7.89 -18.93 0.54
N PRO A 289 -8.41 -18.89 -0.70
CA PRO A 289 -7.92 -17.94 -1.71
C PRO A 289 -8.12 -16.49 -1.27
N SER A 290 -7.28 -15.61 -1.79
CA SER A 290 -7.45 -14.16 -1.73
C SER A 290 -8.77 -13.72 -2.38
N ALA A 291 -9.09 -12.43 -2.25
CA ALA A 291 -10.08 -11.83 -3.14
C ALA A 291 -9.67 -12.04 -4.60
N VAL A 292 -10.66 -12.26 -5.47
CA VAL A 292 -10.45 -12.42 -6.91
C VAL A 292 -10.13 -11.08 -7.53
N VAL A 293 -9.09 -11.05 -8.35
CA VAL A 293 -8.75 -9.93 -9.23
C VAL A 293 -9.09 -10.34 -10.65
N THR A 294 -9.99 -9.58 -11.29
CA THR A 294 -10.34 -9.76 -12.70
C THR A 294 -9.54 -8.74 -13.52
N GLN A 295 -8.76 -9.22 -14.48
CA GLN A 295 -7.96 -8.35 -15.34
C GLN A 295 -8.00 -8.85 -16.79
N GLN A 296 -8.09 -7.91 -17.72
CA GLN A 296 -7.99 -8.17 -19.15
C GLN A 296 -6.53 -7.98 -19.59
N THR A 297 -5.98 -8.93 -20.35
CA THR A 297 -4.69 -8.76 -21.02
C THR A 297 -4.74 -7.62 -22.03
N GLN A 298 -3.59 -7.04 -22.32
CA GLN A 298 -3.49 -6.04 -23.37
C GLN A 298 -3.87 -6.67 -24.72
N ARG A 299 -4.48 -5.87 -25.59
CA ARG A 299 -4.69 -6.28 -26.98
C ARG A 299 -3.38 -6.18 -27.75
N MET A 300 -3.32 -6.86 -28.88
CA MET A 300 -2.30 -6.58 -29.89
C MET A 300 -2.39 -5.10 -30.28
N ASN A 301 -1.25 -4.44 -30.51
CA ASN A 301 -1.22 -3.05 -30.95
C ASN A 301 -1.64 -2.94 -32.42
N MET A 302 -1.35 -3.97 -33.21
CA MET A 302 -1.71 -4.09 -34.63
C MET A 302 -2.46 -5.39 -34.90
N ARG A 303 -3.25 -5.43 -35.97
CA ARG A 303 -3.90 -6.67 -36.42
C ARG A 303 -2.84 -7.63 -36.96
N VAL A 304 -3.14 -8.93 -36.93
CA VAL A 304 -2.18 -9.98 -37.31
C VAL A 304 -1.72 -9.83 -38.77
N GLU A 305 -2.62 -9.31 -39.60
CA GLU A 305 -2.57 -9.16 -41.05
C GLU A 305 -1.95 -7.83 -41.47
N ASP A 306 -1.79 -6.89 -40.55
CA ASP A 306 -1.23 -5.58 -40.87
C ASP A 306 0.22 -5.73 -41.33
N GLU A 307 0.57 -5.14 -42.48
CA GLU A 307 1.92 -5.22 -43.04
C GLU A 307 2.97 -4.58 -42.12
N GLY A 308 2.60 -3.52 -41.39
CA GLY A 308 3.47 -2.83 -40.46
C GLY A 308 3.66 -3.51 -39.10
N ARG A 309 3.03 -4.66 -38.83
CA ARG A 309 3.16 -5.35 -37.55
C ARG A 309 4.57 -5.94 -37.41
N ILE A 310 5.22 -5.62 -36.30
CA ILE A 310 6.53 -6.15 -35.92
C ILE A 310 6.45 -6.62 -34.47
N PRO A 311 6.61 -7.93 -34.17
CA PRO A 311 6.75 -8.39 -32.80
C PRO A 311 8.01 -7.81 -32.17
N TYR A 312 7.96 -7.37 -30.91
CA TYR A 312 9.12 -6.79 -30.22
C TYR A 312 9.18 -7.17 -28.75
N LEU A 313 10.37 -7.14 -28.16
CA LEU A 313 10.60 -7.42 -26.75
C LEU A 313 10.19 -6.22 -25.89
N TYR A 314 9.09 -6.29 -25.16
CA TYR A 314 8.68 -5.21 -24.24
C TYR A 314 9.51 -5.19 -22.95
N THR A 315 10.27 -6.25 -22.69
CA THR A 315 11.15 -6.39 -21.53
C THR A 315 12.48 -5.65 -21.70
N VAL A 316 12.81 -5.22 -22.92
CA VAL A 316 13.87 -4.25 -23.18
C VAL A 316 13.31 -2.87 -22.85
N ARG A 317 13.95 -2.18 -21.88
CA ARG A 317 13.49 -0.88 -21.39
C ARG A 317 13.82 0.22 -22.40
N GLU A 318 13.29 1.42 -22.12
CA GLU A 318 13.62 2.62 -22.88
C GLU A 318 15.14 2.76 -23.06
N VAL A 319 15.53 3.21 -24.26
CA VAL A 319 16.92 3.33 -24.75
C VAL A 319 17.76 2.04 -24.79
N GLY A 320 17.12 0.86 -24.77
CA GLY A 320 17.82 -0.43 -24.96
C GLY A 320 18.45 -0.98 -23.68
N THR A 321 18.05 -0.50 -22.51
CA THR A 321 18.59 -1.01 -21.23
C THR A 321 17.90 -2.31 -20.81
N CYS A 322 18.66 -3.27 -20.27
CA CYS A 322 18.08 -4.52 -19.77
C CYS A 322 18.88 -5.14 -18.62
N PRO A 323 18.25 -5.95 -17.76
CA PRO A 323 18.97 -6.72 -16.76
C PRO A 323 19.87 -7.78 -17.42
N ARG A 324 20.92 -8.20 -16.70
CA ARG A 324 21.83 -9.27 -17.10
C ARG A 324 21.16 -10.59 -17.47
N THR A 325 19.99 -10.87 -16.91
CA THR A 325 19.13 -11.98 -17.35
C THR A 325 17.84 -11.40 -17.92
N LEU A 326 17.74 -11.37 -19.24
CA LEU A 326 16.61 -10.83 -19.99
C LEU A 326 15.54 -11.93 -20.20
N ARG A 327 14.31 -11.63 -19.80
CA ARG A 327 13.13 -12.45 -20.17
C ARG A 327 12.68 -12.10 -21.58
N LEU A 328 12.33 -13.11 -22.36
CA LEU A 328 11.96 -12.97 -23.77
C LEU A 328 10.44 -12.94 -23.92
N PHE A 329 9.82 -11.82 -23.51
CA PHE A 329 8.39 -11.62 -23.68
C PHE A 329 8.12 -10.59 -24.76
N TYR A 330 7.11 -10.86 -25.58
CA TYR A 330 6.86 -10.14 -26.80
C TYR A 330 5.53 -9.43 -26.77
N HIS A 331 5.53 -8.21 -27.30
CA HIS A 331 4.34 -7.60 -27.84
C HIS A 331 4.26 -7.89 -29.34
N ASP A 332 3.03 -7.95 -29.85
CA ASP A 332 2.65 -8.17 -31.24
C ASP A 332 3.08 -9.51 -31.86
N LEU A 333 3.50 -10.47 -31.04
CA LEU A 333 3.68 -11.86 -31.45
C LEU A 333 2.32 -12.55 -31.59
N ALA A 334 1.87 -12.74 -32.82
CA ALA A 334 0.59 -13.33 -33.17
C ALA A 334 0.60 -14.84 -32.94
N LYS A 335 1.71 -15.53 -33.23
CA LYS A 335 1.85 -16.98 -33.01
C LYS A 335 2.76 -17.30 -31.82
N PRO A 336 2.21 -17.80 -30.70
CA PRO A 336 3.02 -18.18 -29.53
C PRO A 336 4.06 -19.26 -29.81
N ASN A 337 3.84 -20.09 -30.83
CA ASN A 337 4.72 -21.16 -31.26
C ASN A 337 5.56 -20.80 -32.49
N ALA A 338 5.76 -19.49 -32.77
CA ALA A 338 6.68 -19.03 -33.80
C ALA A 338 8.07 -19.65 -33.60
N GLN A 339 8.76 -19.93 -34.70
CA GLN A 339 10.16 -20.32 -34.64
C GLN A 339 10.99 -19.06 -34.36
N ILE A 340 11.72 -19.04 -33.26
CA ILE A 340 12.55 -17.89 -32.88
C ILE A 340 13.98 -18.34 -32.61
N THR A 341 14.94 -17.69 -33.27
CA THR A 341 16.37 -17.91 -33.04
C THR A 341 17.02 -16.64 -32.49
N TYR A 342 18.12 -16.81 -31.76
CA TYR A 342 18.78 -15.73 -31.04
C TYR A 342 20.29 -15.79 -31.24
N LYS A 343 20.91 -14.62 -31.39
CA LYS A 343 22.35 -14.43 -31.32
C LYS A 343 22.68 -13.27 -30.38
N VAL A 344 23.73 -13.44 -29.57
CA VAL A 344 24.33 -12.36 -28.77
C VAL A 344 25.73 -12.12 -29.30
N ASP A 345 26.01 -10.88 -29.71
CA ASP A 345 27.28 -10.47 -30.32
C ASP A 345 27.69 -11.38 -31.50
N GLY A 346 26.70 -11.76 -32.31
CA GLY A 346 26.87 -12.65 -33.47
C GLY A 346 26.95 -14.14 -33.14
N VAL A 347 27.01 -14.52 -31.86
CA VAL A 347 27.09 -15.92 -31.42
C VAL A 347 25.71 -16.48 -31.10
N ALA A 348 25.34 -17.61 -31.69
CA ALA A 348 24.06 -18.28 -31.45
C ALA A 348 23.89 -18.67 -29.97
N VAL A 349 22.70 -18.44 -29.43
CA VAL A 349 22.33 -18.72 -28.05
C VAL A 349 20.96 -19.39 -28.00
N THR A 350 20.84 -20.42 -27.15
CA THR A 350 19.56 -21.05 -26.83
C THR A 350 19.04 -20.50 -25.51
N PRO A 351 17.83 -19.89 -25.48
CA PRO A 351 17.23 -19.45 -24.24
C PRO A 351 16.98 -20.61 -23.27
N VAL A 352 17.21 -20.37 -21.98
CA VAL A 352 16.89 -21.32 -20.91
C VAL A 352 15.70 -20.78 -20.13
N ASN A 353 14.59 -21.53 -20.12
CA ASN A 353 13.33 -21.13 -19.48
C ASN A 353 12.85 -19.72 -19.92
N GLY A 354 12.88 -19.46 -21.24
CA GLY A 354 12.46 -18.19 -21.82
C GLY A 354 13.39 -17.00 -21.52
N ARG A 355 14.66 -17.26 -21.14
CA ARG A 355 15.62 -16.22 -20.76
C ARG A 355 16.97 -16.36 -21.47
N ILE A 356 17.60 -15.21 -21.70
CA ILE A 356 19.01 -15.10 -22.08
C ILE A 356 19.77 -14.46 -20.93
N THR A 357 20.93 -15.02 -20.57
CA THR A 357 21.84 -14.42 -19.57
C THR A 357 23.10 -13.96 -20.27
N PHE A 358 23.40 -12.67 -20.19
CA PHE A 358 24.58 -12.06 -20.79
C PHE A 358 25.82 -12.34 -19.94
N ALA A 359 26.94 -12.61 -20.62
CA ALA A 359 28.21 -12.97 -19.98
C ALA A 359 28.91 -11.79 -19.29
N SER A 360 28.63 -10.55 -19.70
CA SER A 360 29.20 -9.32 -19.15
C SER A 360 28.13 -8.23 -19.01
N LYS A 361 28.48 -7.18 -18.29
CA LYS A 361 27.72 -5.93 -18.28
C LYS A 361 28.20 -5.07 -19.46
N GLY A 362 27.43 -4.04 -19.82
CA GLY A 362 27.79 -3.08 -20.86
C GLY A 362 27.11 -3.37 -22.20
N GLN A 363 27.74 -2.92 -23.28
CA GLN A 363 27.14 -2.97 -24.61
C GLN A 363 27.15 -4.38 -25.20
N HIS A 364 25.98 -4.81 -25.66
CA HIS A 364 25.77 -6.07 -26.35
C HIS A 364 24.82 -5.88 -27.54
N ILE A 365 24.95 -6.73 -28.55
CA ILE A 365 23.99 -6.79 -29.66
C ILE A 365 23.19 -8.07 -29.53
N LEU A 366 21.86 -7.96 -29.39
CA LEU A 366 20.94 -9.10 -29.45
C LEU A 366 20.23 -9.10 -30.80
N GLN A 367 20.47 -10.14 -31.59
CA GLN A 367 19.78 -10.37 -32.85
C GLN A 367 18.76 -11.48 -32.68
N ILE A 368 17.55 -11.25 -33.18
CA ILE A 368 16.42 -12.16 -33.07
C ILE A 368 15.81 -12.35 -34.46
N GLU A 369 15.70 -13.60 -34.88
CA GLU A 369 14.94 -13.97 -36.06
C GLU A 369 13.63 -14.61 -35.61
N ILE A 370 12.50 -14.07 -36.03
CA ILE A 370 11.15 -14.55 -35.70
C ILE A 370 10.49 -15.00 -36.99
N ILE A 371 9.99 -16.24 -37.03
CA ILE A 371 9.24 -16.79 -38.17
C ILE A 371 7.89 -17.29 -37.66
N GLU A 372 6.82 -16.56 -37.98
CA GLU A 372 5.43 -16.98 -37.70
C GLU A 372 4.86 -17.81 -38.86
N THR A 373 5.18 -17.44 -40.09
CA THR A 373 4.96 -18.21 -41.33
C THR A 373 6.14 -17.95 -42.29
N PRO A 374 6.30 -18.75 -43.36
CA PRO A 374 7.29 -18.44 -44.39
C PRO A 374 7.16 -17.03 -44.98
N GLU A 375 5.94 -16.47 -45.00
CA GLU A 375 5.62 -15.14 -45.53
C GLU A 375 5.61 -14.04 -44.45
N ARG A 376 5.74 -14.41 -43.17
CA ARG A 376 5.76 -13.48 -42.03
C ARG A 376 6.93 -13.80 -41.11
N SER A 377 8.06 -13.15 -41.41
CA SER A 377 9.30 -13.23 -40.65
C SER A 377 9.92 -11.85 -40.43
N TRP A 378 10.72 -11.75 -39.37
CA TRP A 378 11.43 -10.54 -38.98
C TRP A 378 12.83 -10.87 -38.51
N GLU A 379 13.80 -10.04 -38.88
CA GLU A 379 15.12 -9.98 -38.26
C GLU A 379 15.21 -8.67 -37.48
N ILE A 380 15.41 -8.77 -36.17
CA ILE A 380 15.36 -7.65 -35.24
C ILE A 380 16.69 -7.58 -34.50
N GLU A 381 17.33 -6.42 -34.56
CA GLU A 381 18.57 -6.13 -33.84
C GLU A 381 18.30 -5.14 -32.70
N TYR A 382 18.66 -5.54 -31.48
CA TYR A 382 18.66 -4.69 -30.31
C TYR A 382 20.10 -4.34 -29.93
N LYS A 383 20.40 -3.04 -29.87
CA LYS A 383 21.61 -2.52 -29.23
C LYS A 383 21.32 -2.34 -27.76
N LEU A 384 21.85 -3.24 -26.95
CA LEU A 384 21.55 -3.33 -25.53
C LEU A 384 22.65 -2.73 -24.68
N ASN A 385 22.25 -2.08 -23.58
CA ASN A 385 23.13 -1.79 -22.46
C ASN A 385 22.71 -2.64 -21.27
N VAL A 386 23.55 -3.61 -20.91
CA VAL A 386 23.28 -4.60 -19.86
C VAL A 386 23.80 -4.11 -18.51
N ASP A 387 22.90 -4.04 -17.53
CA ASP A 387 23.16 -3.50 -16.18
C ASP A 387 24.04 -4.37 -15.27
#